data_AF-A0A7K4IM13-F1
#
_entry.id   AF-A0A7K4IM13-F1
#
_cell.length_a   1.000
_cell.length_b   1.000
_cell.length_c   1.000
_cell.angle_alpha   90.00
_cell.angle_beta   90.00
_cell.angle_gamma   90.00
#
_symmetry.space_group_name_H-M   'P 1'
#
loop_
_entity.id
_entity.type
_entity.pdbx_description
1 polymer ?
#
loop_
_entity_poly.entity_id
_entity_poly.type
_entity_poly.pdbx_seq_one_letter_code
_entity_poly.pdbx_strand_id
1 'polypeptide(L)'
;MMSIDARLSLNTYKVYKENHISVNREKCATCIDKPCISCCPTGTYSWEKDDLIVSFEGCVECGTCEIVCPYKKILLSYPPAGHGIVYRYG
;
A
#
# COMPACT_ATOMS: atom_id res chain seq x y z
N MET A 1 9.35 -7.75 20.49
CA MET A 1 8.71 -7.97 19.19
C MET A 1 9.32 -6.98 18.21
N MET A 2 9.72 -7.42 17.01
CA MET A 2 10.27 -6.51 15.99
C MET A 2 9.15 -5.63 15.40
N SER A 3 9.47 -4.38 15.04
CA SER A 3 8.55 -3.50 14.32
C SER A 3 8.30 -3.98 12.89
N ILE A 4 7.23 -3.51 12.27
CA ILE A 4 6.92 -3.81 10.86
C ILE A 4 8.07 -3.35 9.96
N ASP A 5 8.54 -2.11 10.13
CA ASP A 5 9.65 -1.55 9.34
C ASP A 5 10.92 -2.42 9.41
N ALA A 6 11.24 -2.94 10.60
CA ALA A 6 12.38 -3.83 10.79
C ALA A 6 12.22 -5.18 10.09
N ARG A 7 10.98 -5.62 9.81
CA ARG A 7 10.71 -6.82 9.01
C ARG A 7 10.73 -6.52 7.53
N LEU A 8 10.17 -5.39 7.10
CA LEU A 8 10.16 -4.97 5.71
C LEU A 8 11.58 -4.66 5.21
N SER A 9 12.46 -4.14 6.05
CA SER A 9 13.87 -3.88 5.68
C SER A 9 14.68 -5.13 5.32
N LEU A 10 14.19 -6.33 5.67
CA LEU A 10 14.81 -7.60 5.26
C LEU A 10 14.53 -7.95 3.80
N ASN A 11 13.46 -7.39 3.24
CA ASN A 11 13.09 -7.57 1.84
C ASN A 11 13.95 -6.70 0.91
N THR A 12 13.96 -7.04 -0.37
CA THR A 12 14.55 -6.19 -1.41
C THR A 12 13.45 -5.54 -2.22
N TYR A 13 13.52 -4.22 -2.38
CA TYR A 13 12.60 -3.45 -3.20
C TYR A 13 13.37 -2.78 -4.34
N LYS A 14 12.84 -2.90 -5.56
CA LYS A 14 13.29 -2.13 -6.72
C LYS A 14 12.23 -1.09 -7.03
N VAL A 15 12.21 -0.01 -6.24
CA VAL A 15 11.16 1.01 -6.30
C VAL A 15 11.16 1.71 -7.67
N TYR A 16 10.01 1.73 -8.33
CA TYR A 16 9.83 2.50 -9.56
C TYR A 16 9.57 3.97 -9.22
N LYS A 17 9.92 4.87 -10.14
CA LYS A 17 9.81 6.34 -9.95
C LYS A 17 8.37 6.84 -9.73
N GLU A 18 7.37 6.09 -10.17
CA GLU A 18 5.96 6.47 -10.11
C GLU A 18 5.19 5.57 -9.13
N ASN A 19 4.24 6.16 -8.44
CA ASN A 19 3.33 5.44 -7.56
C ASN A 19 2.42 4.52 -8.38
N HIS A 20 2.47 3.23 -8.05
CA HIS A 20 1.69 2.19 -8.72
C HIS A 20 0.30 1.99 -8.09
N ILE A 21 -0.04 2.76 -7.04
CA ILE A 21 -1.33 2.74 -6.36
C ILE A 21 -2.10 4.04 -6.66
N SER A 22 -3.28 3.92 -7.25
CA SER A 22 -4.19 5.04 -7.50
C SER A 22 -5.33 5.05 -6.48
N VAL A 23 -5.67 6.22 -5.94
CA VAL A 23 -6.75 6.38 -4.95
C VAL A 23 -7.66 7.56 -5.31
N ASN A 24 -8.97 7.42 -5.08
CA ASN A 24 -9.89 8.55 -5.16
C ASN A 24 -9.99 9.26 -3.80
N ARG A 25 -9.29 10.38 -3.65
CA ARG A 25 -9.20 11.13 -2.38
C ARG A 25 -10.55 11.59 -1.85
N GLU A 26 -11.47 12.01 -2.72
CA GLU A 26 -12.82 12.44 -2.33
C GLU A 26 -13.61 11.32 -1.65
N LYS A 27 -13.57 10.10 -2.20
CA LYS A 27 -14.21 8.93 -1.58
C LYS A 27 -13.47 8.45 -0.34
N CYS A 28 -12.15 8.58 -0.29
CA CYS A 28 -11.37 8.28 0.91
C CYS A 28 -11.72 9.21 2.09
N ALA A 29 -12.02 10.49 1.81
CA ALA A 29 -12.44 11.46 2.82
C ALA A 29 -13.78 11.07 3.48
N THR A 30 -14.71 10.49 2.71
CA THR A 30 -16.01 10.02 3.25
C THR A 30 -15.97 8.64 3.88
N CYS A 31 -14.86 7.90 3.73
CA CYS A 31 -14.72 6.56 4.29
C CYS A 31 -14.40 6.65 5.79
N ILE A 32 -15.31 6.24 6.66
CA ILE A 32 -15.10 6.33 8.12
C ILE A 32 -14.12 5.24 8.58
N ASP A 33 -14.39 3.98 8.21
CA ASP A 33 -13.66 2.83 8.76
C ASP A 33 -12.26 2.64 8.20
N LYS A 34 -11.98 3.18 7.00
CA LYS A 34 -10.69 3.12 6.29
C LYS A 34 -10.01 1.74 6.40
N PRO A 35 -10.66 0.65 5.97
CA PRO A 35 -10.13 -0.72 6.13
C PRO A 35 -8.79 -0.94 5.41
N CYS A 36 -8.46 -0.12 4.40
CA CYS A 36 -7.14 -0.15 3.77
C CYS A 36 -5.99 0.16 4.74
N ILE A 37 -6.22 0.94 5.80
CA ILE A 37 -5.21 1.24 6.83
C ILE A 37 -5.05 0.05 7.76
N SER A 38 -6.14 -0.47 8.32
CA SER A 38 -6.10 -1.53 9.34
C SER A 38 -5.77 -2.91 8.76
N CYS A 39 -6.12 -3.19 7.50
CA CYS A 39 -5.85 -4.48 6.87
C CYS A 39 -4.53 -4.52 6.10
N CYS A 40 -3.83 -3.40 5.90
CA CYS A 40 -2.58 -3.40 5.16
C CYS A 40 -1.45 -4.02 5.99
N PRO A 41 -0.80 -5.11 5.52
CA PRO A 41 0.23 -5.79 6.29
C PRO A 41 1.54 -4.99 6.42
N THR A 42 1.74 -3.98 5.56
CA THR A 42 2.98 -3.21 5.43
C THR A 42 2.86 -1.79 5.96
N GLY A 43 1.67 -1.35 6.41
CA GLY A 43 1.46 0.03 6.81
C GLY A 43 1.55 1.04 5.67
N THR A 44 1.28 0.64 4.42
CA THR A 44 1.35 1.52 3.23
C THR A 44 0.38 2.71 3.28
N TYR A 45 -0.67 2.65 4.10
CA TYR A 45 -1.68 3.70 4.18
C TYR A 45 -1.68 4.32 5.58
N SER A 46 -1.66 5.66 5.65
CA SER A 46 -1.94 6.44 6.87
C SER A 46 -2.93 7.56 6.57
N TRP A 47 -3.58 8.08 7.61
CA TRP A 47 -4.49 9.22 7.51
C TRP A 47 -3.89 10.41 8.24
N GLU A 48 -3.59 11.49 7.51
CA GLU A 48 -2.94 12.68 8.04
C GLU A 48 -3.56 13.92 7.41
N LYS A 49 -3.89 14.92 8.24
CA LYS A 49 -4.42 16.22 7.79
C LYS A 49 -5.59 16.10 6.79
N ASP A 50 -6.54 15.22 7.11
CA ASP A 50 -7.72 14.94 6.28
C ASP A 50 -7.43 14.38 4.89
N ASP A 51 -6.27 13.74 4.72
CA ASP A 51 -5.89 13.09 3.48
C ASP A 51 -5.29 11.69 3.71
N LEU A 52 -5.42 10.84 2.69
CA LEU A 52 -4.83 9.51 2.68
C LEU A 52 -3.40 9.61 2.15
N ILE A 53 -2.43 9.29 3.00
CA ILE A 53 -1.03 9.17 2.61
C ILE A 53 -0.78 7.73 2.16
N VAL A 54 -0.03 7.58 1.06
CA VAL A 54 0.25 6.29 0.42
C VAL A 54 1.77 6.13 0.27
N SER A 55 2.39 5.41 1.19
CA SER A 55 3.81 5.05 1.19
C SER A 55 4.02 3.74 0.42
N PHE A 56 3.97 3.84 -0.91
CA PHE A 56 3.92 2.70 -1.82
C PHE A 56 5.25 1.94 -1.94
N GLU A 57 6.36 2.52 -1.46
CA GLU A 57 7.71 1.97 -1.59
C GLU A 57 7.89 0.65 -0.83
N GLY A 58 7.14 0.48 0.28
CA GLY A 58 7.10 -0.74 1.07
C GLY A 58 5.98 -1.71 0.68
N CYS A 59 5.20 -1.40 -0.35
CA CYS A 59 4.09 -2.24 -0.82
C CYS A 59 4.61 -3.63 -1.22
N VAL A 60 3.92 -4.67 -0.75
CA VAL A 60 4.22 -6.08 -1.07
C VAL A 60 3.27 -6.66 -2.10
N GLU A 61 2.54 -5.80 -2.83
CA GLU A 61 1.74 -6.17 -3.99
C GLU A 61 0.65 -7.23 -3.72
N CYS A 62 0.16 -7.31 -2.47
CA CYS A 62 -0.78 -8.35 -2.05
C CYS A 62 -2.25 -8.12 -2.48
N GLY A 63 -2.60 -6.92 -2.97
CA GLY A 63 -3.96 -6.58 -3.42
C GLY A 63 -5.04 -6.42 -2.33
N THR A 64 -4.71 -6.64 -1.05
CA THR A 64 -5.69 -6.55 0.06
C THR A 64 -6.46 -5.23 0.06
N CYS A 65 -5.78 -4.11 -0.18
CA CYS A 65 -6.37 -2.78 -0.19
C CYS A 65 -7.46 -2.58 -1.25
N GLU A 66 -7.34 -3.20 -2.42
CA GLU A 66 -8.37 -3.17 -3.46
C GLU A 66 -9.61 -3.95 -3.02
N ILE A 67 -9.40 -5.13 -2.43
CA ILE A 67 -10.47 -6.04 -2.00
C ILE A 67 -11.28 -5.45 -0.86
N VAL A 68 -10.60 -4.91 0.17
CA VAL A 68 -11.27 -4.40 1.38
C VAL A 68 -11.87 -3.02 1.19
N CYS A 69 -11.56 -2.29 0.11
CA CYS A 69 -12.08 -0.96 -0.13
C CYS A 69 -13.60 -1.02 -0.44
N PRO A 70 -14.49 -0.52 0.44
CA PRO A 70 -15.94 -0.62 0.23
C PRO A 70 -16.42 0.19 -0.98
N TYR A 71 -15.67 1.24 -1.35
CA TYR A 71 -15.99 2.10 -2.49
C TYR A 71 -15.39 1.61 -3.81
N LYS A 72 -14.50 0.60 -3.78
CA LYS A 72 -13.74 0.12 -4.94
C LYS A 72 -13.00 1.26 -5.65
N LYS A 73 -12.34 2.11 -4.86
CA LYS A 73 -11.61 3.32 -5.34
C LYS A 73 -10.13 3.34 -4.97
N ILE A 74 -9.58 2.18 -4.63
CA ILE A 74 -8.15 1.94 -4.59
C ILE A 74 -7.88 0.99 -5.76
N LEU A 75 -6.95 1.37 -6.63
CA LEU A 75 -6.50 0.56 -7.75
C LEU A 75 -5.00 0.29 -7.55
N LEU A 76 -4.63 -0.98 -7.47
CA LEU A 76 -3.24 -1.42 -7.44
C LEU A 76 -2.83 -1.80 -8.86
N SER A 77 -2.12 -0.91 -9.53
CA SER A 77 -1.33 -1.28 -10.70
C SER A 77 -0.06 -1.97 -10.23
N TYR A 78 0.38 -3.02 -10.89
CA TYR A 78 1.68 -3.61 -10.57
C TYR A 78 2.81 -2.74 -11.13
N PRO A 79 3.94 -2.61 -10.42
CA PRO A 79 5.12 -1.95 -10.97
C PRO A 79 5.56 -2.58 -12.31
N PRO A 80 6.24 -1.83 -13.18
CA PRO A 80 6.80 -2.37 -14.41
C PRO A 80 7.74 -3.56 -14.14
N ALA A 81 7.89 -4.44 -15.13
CA ALA A 81 8.75 -5.61 -15.01
C ALA A 81 10.13 -5.28 -14.41
N GLY A 82 10.53 -6.06 -13.40
CA GLY A 82 11.79 -5.86 -12.69
C GLY A 82 11.77 -4.81 -11.56
N HIS A 83 10.62 -4.19 -11.28
CA HIS A 83 10.42 -3.28 -10.14
C HIS A 83 9.47 -3.90 -9.11
N GLY A 84 9.34 -3.24 -7.96
CA GLY A 84 8.48 -3.68 -6.87
C GLY A 84 9.20 -4.51 -5.82
N ILE A 85 8.44 -5.35 -5.11
CA ILE A 85 8.99 -6.31 -4.14
C ILE A 85 9.71 -7.46 -4.86
N VAL A 86 10.91 -7.81 -4.39
CA VAL A 86 11.70 -8.94 -4.92
C VAL A 86 11.79 -10.02 -3.86
N TYR A 87 10.93 -11.03 -3.99
CA TYR A 87 10.97 -12.23 -3.16
C TYR A 87 12.14 -13.15 -3.56
N ARG A 88 12.87 -13.65 -2.57
CA ARG A 88 14.01 -14.56 -2.78
C ARG A 88 13.64 -16.03 -2.58
N TYR A 89 12.71 -16.31 -1.67
CA TYR A 89 12.37 -17.67 -1.24
C TYR A 89 10.86 -17.96 -1.22
N GLY A 90 10.05 -17.05 -1.79
CA GLY A 90 8.59 -17.05 -1.60
C GLY A 90 8.22 -16.16 -0.43
#